data_AF-B9A0Q8-F1
#
_entry.id   AF-B9A0Q8-F1
#
_cell.length_a   1.000
_cell.length_b   1.000
_cell.length_c   1.000
_cell.angle_alpha   90.00
_cell.angle_beta   90.00
_cell.angle_gamma   90.00
#
_symmetry.space_group_name_H-M   'P 1'
#
loop_
_entity.id
_entity.type
_entity.pdbx_description
1 polymer ?
#
loop_
_entity_poly.entity_id
_entity_poly.type
_entity_poly.pdbx_seq_one_letter_code
_entity_poly.pdbx_strand_id
1 'polypeptide(L)'
;SPQIINDGVTIAKEIELEDHVENTGVALIRQAASKTNDAAGDGTTTATVLAHAIVKEGMRNVAAGANSIALKRGIDKASNFLVEKIAAHARPVEDSTAIAQVGTISAGNDEQVGKMIAEAMDKVGKEGVISLEEGKSMTTELEITEGMRFDKGYISPYFVTDSERMEASLEDPAILITDKKIGMVQDLVPVLEQVARAGRPLLIIAEDIEKEALATLVVNRLRGVLNVCAIKAPGFGDRRKAMLEDLAVLTGGQVITEDAGLRLDTVKLDSLGRARRITVTKDSTTIVAEGNEVAVKSRCEQIRRQIEESDSSFDKEKLQERLAKLSGGVAVIKVGAATETEMKDRKFRLEDAINATKAAVEEGIVPGGGTTYAHLAPELETWAKANLTGEELTGALIVSKALLAPVKRIAENAGHNGAVIAERVKELEFNTGFNAMTSQFEDMFAAGIVD
;
A
#
# COMPACT_ATOMS: atom_id res chain seq x y z
N SER A 1 27.54 -3.57 -2.65
CA SER A 1 27.62 -3.30 -4.11
C SER A 1 26.84 -2.02 -4.39
N PRO A 2 27.23 -1.22 -5.39
CA PRO A 2 26.39 -0.10 -5.81
C PRO A 2 25.03 -0.64 -6.30
N GLN A 3 23.95 0.00 -5.89
CA GLN A 3 22.59 -0.32 -6.35
C GLN A 3 22.21 0.68 -7.44
N ILE A 4 21.58 0.18 -8.50
CA ILE A 4 20.96 1.03 -9.54
C ILE A 4 19.49 1.12 -9.16
N ILE A 5 19.01 2.32 -8.90
CA ILE A 5 17.65 2.58 -8.39
C ILE A 5 17.00 3.60 -9.31
N ASN A 6 15.80 3.25 -9.79
CA ASN A 6 14.95 4.16 -10.56
C ASN A 6 13.69 4.59 -9.78
N ASP A 7 13.57 4.15 -8.53
CA ASP A 7 12.45 4.47 -7.64
C ASP A 7 12.72 5.75 -6.82
N GLY A 8 11.76 6.67 -6.83
CA GLY A 8 11.81 7.92 -6.10
C GLY A 8 11.72 7.75 -4.58
N VAL A 9 11.03 6.73 -4.07
CA VAL A 9 10.88 6.48 -2.63
C VAL A 9 12.24 6.15 -2.02
N THR A 10 12.94 5.19 -2.63
CA THR A 10 14.23 4.71 -2.17
C THR A 10 15.29 5.81 -2.27
N ILE A 11 15.30 6.58 -3.38
CA ILE A 11 16.20 7.74 -3.51
C ILE A 11 15.91 8.78 -2.43
N ALA A 12 14.64 9.13 -2.21
CA ALA A 12 14.29 10.14 -1.21
C ALA A 12 14.70 9.71 0.21
N LYS A 13 14.63 8.41 0.55
CA LYS A 13 15.05 7.87 1.85
C LYS A 13 16.54 8.08 2.12
N GLU A 14 17.38 7.84 1.12
CA GLU A 14 18.85 7.83 1.24
C GLU A 14 19.50 9.23 1.17
N ILE A 15 18.79 10.26 0.73
CA ILE A 15 19.35 11.62 0.66
C ILE A 15 19.42 12.23 2.06
N GLU A 16 20.64 12.42 2.55
CA GLU A 16 20.96 13.20 3.74
C GLU A 16 22.10 14.18 3.45
N LEU A 17 21.98 15.39 3.99
CA LEU A 17 22.97 16.45 3.83
C LEU A 17 23.77 16.65 5.12
N GLU A 18 25.04 16.99 4.99
CA GLU A 18 25.92 17.28 6.14
C GLU A 18 25.46 18.52 6.91
N ASP A 19 25.00 19.55 6.20
CA ASP A 19 24.44 20.75 6.83
C ASP A 19 23.07 20.45 7.45
N HIS A 20 22.96 20.63 8.77
CA HIS A 20 21.73 20.30 9.49
C HIS A 20 20.52 21.16 9.10
N VAL A 21 20.72 22.40 8.64
CA VAL A 21 19.63 23.28 8.22
C VAL A 21 19.10 22.85 6.86
N GLU A 22 20.00 22.59 5.90
CA GLU A 22 19.62 22.07 4.59
C GLU A 22 18.98 20.68 4.71
N ASN A 23 19.55 19.81 5.55
CA ASN A 23 19.02 18.48 5.81
C ASN A 23 17.63 18.52 6.46
N THR A 24 17.34 19.53 7.27
CA THR A 24 15.98 19.73 7.80
C THR A 24 14.99 20.00 6.67
N GLY A 25 15.38 20.80 5.67
CA GLY A 25 14.56 21.04 4.47
C GLY A 25 14.33 19.77 3.66
N VAL A 26 15.37 18.97 3.44
CA VAL A 26 15.27 17.65 2.78
C VAL A 26 14.34 16.72 3.55
N ALA A 27 14.47 16.64 4.88
CA ALA A 27 13.65 15.79 5.72
C ALA A 27 12.15 16.14 5.63
N LEU A 28 11.80 17.43 5.51
CA LEU A 28 10.42 17.87 5.34
C LEU A 28 9.82 17.40 4.00
N ILE A 29 10.58 17.50 2.90
CA ILE A 29 10.13 17.02 1.59
C ILE A 29 10.06 15.49 1.58
N ARG A 30 11.05 14.81 2.16
CA ARG A 30 11.08 13.35 2.35
C ARG A 30 9.84 12.86 3.10
N GLN A 31 9.43 13.58 4.14
CA GLN A 31 8.22 13.25 4.89
C GLN A 31 6.94 13.41 4.05
N ALA A 32 6.87 14.44 3.20
CA ALA A 32 5.74 14.62 2.29
C ALA A 32 5.66 13.47 1.27
N ALA A 33 6.78 13.13 0.62
CA ALA A 33 6.86 12.03 -0.33
C ALA A 33 6.52 10.68 0.31
N SER A 34 7.05 10.38 1.50
CA SER A 34 6.73 9.15 2.24
C SER A 34 5.24 9.04 2.55
N LYS A 35 4.60 10.13 3.00
CA LYS A 35 3.15 10.12 3.29
C LYS A 35 2.30 9.94 2.03
N THR A 36 2.73 10.47 0.90
CA THR A 36 2.08 10.22 -0.39
C THR A 36 2.17 8.74 -0.74
N ASN A 37 3.33 8.12 -0.59
CA ASN A 37 3.49 6.68 -0.81
C ASN A 37 2.62 5.83 0.11
N ASP A 38 2.60 6.17 1.41
CA ASP A 38 1.81 5.43 2.40
C ASP A 38 0.29 5.49 2.11
N ALA A 39 -0.17 6.58 1.49
CA ALA A 39 -1.59 6.82 1.20
C ALA A 39 -2.01 6.32 -0.19
N ALA A 40 -1.21 6.58 -1.22
CA ALA A 40 -1.56 6.32 -2.62
C ALA A 40 -0.78 5.16 -3.25
N GLY A 41 0.36 4.76 -2.66
CA GLY A 41 1.20 3.68 -3.17
C GLY A 41 2.13 4.02 -4.33
N ASP A 42 2.07 5.27 -4.82
CA ASP A 42 2.94 5.84 -5.86
C ASP A 42 2.96 7.39 -5.68
N GLY A 43 3.61 8.12 -6.58
CA GLY A 43 3.55 9.57 -6.69
C GLY A 43 4.61 10.32 -5.89
N THR A 44 5.61 9.62 -5.32
CA THR A 44 6.66 10.25 -4.50
C THR A 44 7.50 11.26 -5.26
N THR A 45 7.84 10.96 -6.51
CA THR A 45 8.56 11.88 -7.40
C THR A 45 7.71 13.11 -7.70
N THR A 46 6.43 12.91 -8.02
CA THR A 46 5.48 14.00 -8.32
C THR A 46 5.28 14.91 -7.11
N ALA A 47 5.08 14.33 -5.92
CA ALA A 47 4.97 15.05 -4.66
C ALA A 47 6.23 15.89 -4.38
N THR A 48 7.41 15.33 -4.61
CA THR A 48 8.70 16.02 -4.45
C THR A 48 8.85 17.19 -5.41
N VAL A 49 8.51 17.02 -6.69
CA VAL A 49 8.59 18.07 -7.72
C VAL A 49 7.61 19.20 -7.42
N LEU A 50 6.37 18.88 -7.04
CA LEU A 50 5.34 19.86 -6.67
C LEU A 50 5.74 20.62 -5.40
N ALA A 51 6.19 19.91 -4.36
CA ALA A 51 6.63 20.53 -3.11
C ALA A 51 7.79 21.51 -3.36
N HIS A 52 8.78 21.11 -4.16
CA HIS A 52 9.89 22.00 -4.54
C HIS A 52 9.39 23.26 -5.26
N ALA A 53 8.49 23.11 -6.25
CA ALA A 53 7.96 24.23 -7.02
C ALA A 53 7.18 25.23 -6.14
N ILE A 54 6.32 24.72 -5.24
CA ILE A 54 5.53 25.54 -4.32
C ILE A 54 6.44 26.26 -3.32
N VAL A 55 7.40 25.55 -2.71
CA VAL A 55 8.32 26.14 -1.72
C VAL A 55 9.18 27.22 -2.37
N LYS A 56 9.73 26.97 -3.55
CA LYS A 56 10.59 27.92 -4.26
C LYS A 56 9.87 29.24 -4.56
N GLU A 57 8.66 29.18 -5.11
CA GLU A 57 7.88 30.37 -5.41
C GLU A 57 7.28 31.01 -4.15
N GLY A 58 6.90 30.22 -3.15
CA GLY A 58 6.45 30.71 -1.84
C GLY A 58 7.52 31.53 -1.13
N MET A 59 8.75 31.00 -1.04
CA MET A 59 9.88 31.69 -0.42
C MET A 59 10.23 32.99 -1.14
N ARG A 60 10.10 33.04 -2.46
CA ARG A 60 10.30 34.26 -3.25
C ARG A 60 9.31 35.36 -2.87
N ASN A 61 8.04 35.02 -2.64
CA ASN A 61 7.01 35.97 -2.23
C ASN A 61 7.18 36.42 -0.77
N VAL A 62 7.55 35.50 0.13
CA VAL A 62 7.86 35.84 1.52
C VAL A 62 9.06 36.78 1.61
N ALA A 63 10.12 36.53 0.82
CA ALA A 63 11.27 37.43 0.74
C ALA A 63 10.91 38.83 0.21
N ALA A 64 9.85 38.94 -0.61
CA ALA A 64 9.30 40.21 -1.08
C ALA A 64 8.39 40.92 -0.06
N GLY A 65 8.22 40.35 1.14
CA GLY A 65 7.46 40.95 2.25
C GLY A 65 6.01 40.48 2.37
N ALA A 66 5.59 39.46 1.61
CA ALA A 66 4.24 38.91 1.72
C ALA A 66 4.05 38.14 3.04
N ASN A 67 2.84 38.23 3.61
CA ASN A 67 2.42 37.49 4.80
C ASN A 67 2.35 35.98 4.51
N SER A 68 3.21 35.22 5.17
CA SER A 68 3.30 33.76 5.01
C SER A 68 2.01 33.02 5.39
N ILE A 69 1.25 33.52 6.38
CA ILE A 69 0.00 32.89 6.83
C ILE A 69 -1.11 33.09 5.80
N ALA A 70 -1.20 34.27 5.18
CA ALA A 70 -2.17 34.53 4.12
C ALA A 70 -1.83 33.76 2.84
N LEU A 71 -0.54 33.70 2.45
CA LEU A 71 -0.08 32.86 1.35
C LEU A 71 -0.46 31.39 1.56
N LYS A 72 -0.19 30.85 2.75
CA LYS A 72 -0.57 29.46 3.10
C LYS A 72 -2.07 29.24 2.94
N ARG A 73 -2.92 30.14 3.44
CA ARG A 73 -4.38 30.04 3.27
C ARG A 73 -4.79 30.01 1.81
N GLY A 74 -4.14 30.80 0.96
CA GLY A 74 -4.34 30.76 -0.49
C GLY A 74 -3.96 29.42 -1.12
N ILE A 75 -2.82 28.86 -0.71
CA ILE A 75 -2.35 27.52 -1.14
C ILE A 75 -3.36 26.44 -0.71
N ASP A 76 -3.77 26.43 0.56
CA ASP A 76 -4.72 25.44 1.10
C ASP A 76 -6.06 25.47 0.33
N LYS A 77 -6.58 26.67 0.04
CA LYS A 77 -7.81 26.85 -0.74
C LYS A 77 -7.67 26.37 -2.18
N ALA A 78 -6.53 26.63 -2.81
CA ALA A 78 -6.24 26.16 -4.16
C ALA A 78 -6.13 24.63 -4.22
N SER A 79 -5.48 24.01 -3.23
CA SER A 79 -5.38 22.55 -3.12
C SER A 79 -6.77 21.91 -3.00
N ASN A 80 -7.66 22.45 -2.16
CA ASN A 80 -9.02 21.92 -2.03
C ASN A 80 -9.81 22.00 -3.35
N PHE A 81 -9.72 23.14 -4.04
CA PHE A 81 -10.33 23.30 -5.37
C PHE A 81 -9.81 22.24 -6.36
N LEU A 82 -8.51 21.98 -6.37
CA LEU A 82 -7.91 20.97 -7.25
C LEU A 82 -8.38 19.55 -6.93
N VAL A 83 -8.47 19.18 -5.65
CA VAL A 83 -8.96 17.85 -5.26
C VAL A 83 -10.39 17.63 -5.77
N GLU A 84 -11.28 18.60 -5.57
CA GLU A 84 -12.66 18.53 -6.08
C GLU A 84 -12.71 18.39 -7.61
N LYS A 85 -11.84 19.12 -8.32
CA LYS A 85 -11.80 19.10 -9.78
C LYS A 85 -11.21 17.81 -10.34
N ILE A 86 -10.15 17.29 -9.74
CA ILE A 86 -9.56 16.00 -10.11
C ILE A 86 -10.59 14.90 -9.92
N ALA A 87 -11.28 14.86 -8.77
CA ALA A 87 -12.34 13.89 -8.52
C ALA A 87 -13.49 13.98 -9.53
N ALA A 88 -13.84 15.19 -9.98
CA ALA A 88 -14.88 15.38 -11.01
C ALA A 88 -14.45 14.92 -12.41
N HIS A 89 -13.15 14.87 -12.69
CA HIS A 89 -12.58 14.41 -13.95
C HIS A 89 -12.14 12.94 -13.93
N ALA A 90 -12.08 12.33 -12.76
CA ALA A 90 -11.72 10.93 -12.58
C ALA A 90 -12.72 10.02 -13.29
N ARG A 91 -12.19 9.05 -14.04
CA ARG A 91 -12.98 8.01 -14.71
C ARG A 91 -12.89 6.72 -13.90
N PRO A 92 -14.02 6.09 -13.52
CA PRO A 92 -13.99 4.80 -12.84
C PRO A 92 -13.29 3.73 -13.68
N VAL A 93 -12.49 2.90 -13.03
CA VAL A 93 -11.85 1.74 -13.64
C VAL A 93 -12.79 0.53 -13.52
N GLU A 94 -13.45 0.20 -14.61
CA GLU A 94 -14.41 -0.92 -14.67
C GLU A 94 -13.88 -2.14 -15.42
N ASP A 95 -12.94 -1.95 -16.33
CA ASP A 95 -12.44 -3.00 -17.22
C ASP A 95 -10.99 -3.39 -16.92
N SER A 96 -10.68 -4.66 -17.18
CA SER A 96 -9.34 -5.24 -16.97
C SER A 96 -8.27 -4.55 -17.83
N THR A 97 -8.65 -3.94 -18.97
CA THR A 97 -7.71 -3.18 -19.83
C THR A 97 -7.19 -1.94 -19.12
N ALA A 98 -8.07 -1.15 -18.50
CA ALA A 98 -7.66 0.03 -17.76
C ALA A 98 -6.78 -0.33 -16.55
N ILE A 99 -7.09 -1.42 -15.84
CA ILE A 99 -6.22 -1.96 -14.77
C ILE A 99 -4.84 -2.30 -15.32
N ALA A 100 -4.77 -2.99 -16.46
CA ALA A 100 -3.51 -3.35 -17.09
C ALA A 100 -2.70 -2.11 -17.53
N GLN A 101 -3.37 -1.07 -18.02
CA GLN A 101 -2.73 0.20 -18.40
C GLN A 101 -2.09 0.88 -17.19
N VAL A 102 -2.84 1.06 -16.10
CA VAL A 102 -2.30 1.63 -14.85
C VAL A 102 -1.09 0.82 -14.36
N GLY A 103 -1.25 -0.50 -14.27
CA GLY A 103 -0.16 -1.38 -13.83
C GLY A 103 1.07 -1.33 -14.75
N THR A 104 0.88 -1.15 -16.05
CA THR A 104 1.98 -1.02 -17.03
C THR A 104 2.76 0.27 -16.80
N ILE A 105 2.06 1.40 -16.65
CA ILE A 105 2.70 2.71 -16.46
C ILE A 105 3.49 2.74 -15.15
N SER A 106 2.86 2.34 -14.03
CA SER A 106 3.52 2.30 -12.72
C SER A 106 4.66 1.28 -12.65
N ALA A 107 4.64 0.21 -13.45
CA ALA A 107 5.75 -0.74 -13.56
C ALA A 107 6.92 -0.25 -14.45
N GLY A 108 6.88 1.00 -14.92
CA GLY A 108 7.90 1.56 -15.80
C GLY A 108 7.73 1.16 -17.27
N ASN A 109 6.49 1.07 -17.74
CA ASN A 109 6.08 0.63 -19.08
C ASN A 109 6.32 -0.87 -19.36
N ASP A 110 6.15 -1.70 -18.32
CA ASP A 110 6.21 -3.17 -18.46
C ASP A 110 4.82 -3.76 -18.68
N GLU A 111 4.47 -4.02 -19.93
CA GLU A 111 3.16 -4.60 -20.30
C GLU A 111 2.93 -5.99 -19.71
N GLN A 112 3.99 -6.77 -19.50
CA GLN A 112 3.86 -8.13 -18.96
C GLN A 112 3.42 -8.05 -17.49
N VAL A 113 4.01 -7.12 -16.73
CA VAL A 113 3.61 -6.84 -15.35
C VAL A 113 2.18 -6.33 -15.29
N GLY A 114 1.81 -5.34 -16.12
CA GLY A 114 0.45 -4.80 -16.14
C GLY A 114 -0.62 -5.87 -16.43
N LYS A 115 -0.38 -6.74 -17.42
CA LYS A 115 -1.28 -7.88 -17.73
C LYS A 115 -1.38 -8.84 -16.57
N MET A 116 -0.27 -9.17 -15.90
CA MET A 116 -0.26 -10.09 -14.77
C MET A 116 -1.03 -9.54 -13.57
N ILE A 117 -0.92 -8.23 -13.29
CA ILE A 117 -1.69 -7.58 -12.22
C ILE A 117 -3.17 -7.60 -12.57
N ALA A 118 -3.54 -7.27 -13.81
CA ALA A 118 -4.93 -7.31 -14.25
C ALA A 118 -5.54 -8.72 -14.17
N GLU A 119 -4.79 -9.75 -14.59
CA GLU A 119 -5.20 -11.15 -14.43
C GLU A 119 -5.35 -11.54 -12.95
N ALA A 120 -4.43 -11.10 -12.10
CA ALA A 120 -4.51 -11.35 -10.66
C ALA A 120 -5.78 -10.73 -10.07
N MET A 121 -6.04 -9.44 -10.35
CA MET A 121 -7.24 -8.74 -9.86
C MET A 121 -8.54 -9.34 -10.39
N ASP A 122 -8.59 -9.81 -11.63
CA ASP A 122 -9.77 -10.48 -12.18
C ASP A 122 -10.07 -11.80 -11.44
N LYS A 123 -9.02 -12.54 -11.06
CA LYS A 123 -9.12 -13.80 -10.34
C LYS A 123 -9.50 -13.65 -8.87
N VAL A 124 -8.90 -12.70 -8.15
CA VAL A 124 -9.14 -12.51 -6.70
C VAL A 124 -10.28 -11.51 -6.41
N GLY A 125 -10.72 -10.77 -7.42
CA GLY A 125 -11.71 -9.71 -7.30
C GLY A 125 -11.14 -8.40 -6.75
N LYS A 126 -11.97 -7.35 -6.70
CA LYS A 126 -11.57 -5.99 -6.25
C LYS A 126 -11.02 -5.96 -4.81
N GLU A 127 -11.61 -6.77 -3.93
CA GLU A 127 -11.21 -6.91 -2.52
C GLU A 127 -10.08 -7.95 -2.31
N GLY A 128 -9.65 -8.58 -3.40
CA GLY A 128 -8.64 -9.61 -3.37
C GLY A 128 -7.25 -9.06 -3.06
N VAL A 129 -6.41 -9.89 -2.47
CA VAL A 129 -5.07 -9.49 -2.04
C VAL A 129 -4.06 -10.03 -3.03
N ILE A 130 -3.20 -9.15 -3.54
CA ILE A 130 -2.02 -9.53 -4.30
C ILE A 130 -0.81 -9.47 -3.35
N SER A 131 -0.05 -10.55 -3.28
CA SER A 131 1.19 -10.69 -2.49
C SER A 131 2.37 -10.94 -3.42
N LEU A 132 3.53 -10.39 -3.07
CA LEU A 132 4.77 -10.57 -3.83
C LEU A 132 5.72 -11.51 -3.10
N GLU A 133 6.22 -12.51 -3.82
CA GLU A 133 7.24 -13.44 -3.34
C GLU A 133 8.47 -13.44 -4.24
N GLU A 134 9.61 -13.83 -3.68
CA GLU A 134 10.84 -14.00 -4.45
C GLU A 134 10.80 -15.35 -5.19
N GLY A 135 10.84 -15.29 -6.52
CA GLY A 135 10.81 -16.47 -7.38
C GLY A 135 12.16 -17.16 -7.45
N LYS A 136 12.16 -18.50 -7.53
CA LYS A 136 13.37 -19.30 -7.82
C LYS A 136 13.64 -19.45 -9.33
N SER A 137 12.70 -19.01 -10.16
CA SER A 137 12.74 -19.06 -11.62
C SER A 137 13.28 -17.74 -12.19
N MET A 138 13.68 -17.78 -13.45
CA MET A 138 13.96 -16.58 -14.26
C MET A 138 12.67 -15.85 -14.68
N THR A 139 11.55 -16.58 -14.70
CA THR A 139 10.25 -16.07 -15.13
C THR A 139 9.39 -15.68 -13.93
N THR A 140 8.67 -14.58 -14.07
CA THR A 140 7.64 -14.20 -13.09
C THR A 140 6.41 -15.08 -13.29
N GLU A 141 5.88 -15.62 -12.19
CA GLU A 141 4.74 -16.55 -12.18
C GLU A 141 3.61 -16.03 -11.30
N LEU A 142 2.37 -16.17 -11.76
CA LEU A 142 1.15 -15.88 -10.99
C LEU A 142 0.56 -17.19 -10.46
N GLU A 143 0.47 -17.31 -9.15
CA GLU A 143 -0.16 -18.43 -8.44
C GLU A 143 -1.39 -17.91 -7.67
N ILE A 144 -2.50 -18.63 -7.72
CA ILE A 144 -3.64 -18.34 -6.83
C ILE A 144 -3.58 -19.34 -5.69
N THR A 145 -3.49 -18.83 -4.47
CA THR A 145 -3.49 -19.64 -3.26
C THR A 145 -4.59 -19.18 -2.32
N GLU A 146 -4.99 -20.04 -1.40
CA GLU A 146 -5.89 -19.64 -0.33
C GLU A 146 -5.18 -18.68 0.62
N GLY A 147 -5.89 -17.69 1.12
CA GLY A 147 -5.31 -16.74 2.06
C GLY A 147 -6.29 -15.68 2.49
N MET A 148 -5.84 -14.81 3.39
CA MET A 148 -6.68 -13.78 3.98
C MET A 148 -5.84 -12.57 4.38
N ARG A 149 -6.41 -11.38 4.20
CA ARG A 149 -5.89 -10.13 4.78
C ARG A 149 -6.89 -9.52 5.75
N PHE A 150 -6.39 -8.98 6.85
CA PHE A 150 -7.19 -8.25 7.83
C PHE A 150 -6.40 -7.12 8.50
N ASP A 151 -7.14 -6.14 9.02
CA ASP A 151 -6.62 -4.83 9.44
C ASP A 151 -6.16 -4.86 10.90
N LYS A 152 -5.16 -5.71 11.16
CA LYS A 152 -4.40 -5.77 12.41
C LYS A 152 -2.92 -5.96 12.09
N GLY A 153 -2.11 -5.00 12.46
CA GLY A 153 -0.66 -5.09 12.35
C GLY A 153 0.03 -5.57 13.61
N TYR A 154 1.36 -5.52 13.58
CA TYR A 154 2.21 -5.88 14.71
C TYR A 154 1.95 -4.98 15.93
N ILE A 155 1.98 -5.57 17.12
CA ILE A 155 1.83 -4.81 18.37
C ILE A 155 3.07 -3.94 18.64
N SER A 156 4.22 -4.33 18.11
CA SER A 156 5.49 -3.61 18.27
C SER A 156 6.32 -3.61 16.99
N PRO A 157 6.90 -2.47 16.58
CA PRO A 157 7.77 -2.39 15.40
C PRO A 157 9.06 -3.19 15.58
N TYR A 158 9.41 -3.60 16.80
CA TYR A 158 10.57 -4.45 17.05
C TYR A 158 10.40 -5.90 16.56
N PHE A 159 9.23 -6.27 16.04
CA PHE A 159 9.03 -7.55 15.36
C PHE A 159 9.41 -7.54 13.87
N VAL A 160 9.61 -6.35 13.29
CA VAL A 160 9.98 -6.16 11.88
C VAL A 160 11.21 -7.01 11.53
N THR A 161 11.09 -7.75 10.43
CA THR A 161 12.19 -8.55 9.84
C THR A 161 12.87 -7.80 8.70
N ASP A 162 12.10 -6.98 7.97
CA ASP A 162 12.58 -6.14 6.87
C ASP A 162 12.44 -4.66 7.27
N SER A 163 13.56 -4.04 7.60
CA SER A 163 13.61 -2.64 8.02
C SER A 163 13.39 -1.63 6.90
N GLU A 164 13.60 -2.02 5.64
CA GLU A 164 13.37 -1.13 4.49
C GLU A 164 11.86 -0.95 4.25
N ARG A 165 11.12 -2.05 4.37
CA ARG A 165 9.66 -2.14 4.19
C ARG A 165 8.86 -1.92 5.46
N MET A 166 9.52 -1.95 6.62
CA MET A 166 8.86 -1.90 7.93
C MET A 166 7.80 -3.00 8.09
N GLU A 167 8.13 -4.22 7.67
CA GLU A 167 7.26 -5.40 7.75
C GLU A 167 7.92 -6.59 8.46
N ALA A 168 7.10 -7.43 9.10
CA ALA A 168 7.51 -8.74 9.57
C ALA A 168 7.05 -9.80 8.55
N SER A 169 8.01 -10.40 7.85
CA SER A 169 7.81 -11.49 6.90
C SER A 169 8.25 -12.80 7.54
N LEU A 170 7.30 -13.70 7.77
CA LEU A 170 7.52 -15.02 8.36
C LEU A 170 7.30 -16.10 7.31
N GLU A 171 8.33 -16.89 7.02
CA GLU A 171 8.29 -18.03 6.09
C GLU A 171 8.04 -19.33 6.87
N ASP A 172 7.12 -20.17 6.39
CA ASP A 172 6.64 -21.40 7.03
C ASP A 172 6.34 -21.26 8.55
N PRO A 173 5.60 -20.22 9.00
CA PRO A 173 5.37 -20.00 10.43
C PRO A 173 4.39 -21.03 11.04
N ALA A 174 4.58 -21.29 12.32
CA ALA A 174 3.52 -21.82 13.19
C ALA A 174 2.63 -20.66 13.67
N ILE A 175 1.33 -20.91 13.85
CA ILE A 175 0.34 -19.87 14.17
C ILE A 175 -0.42 -20.26 15.44
N LEU A 176 -0.22 -19.49 16.51
CA LEU A 176 -1.01 -19.61 17.73
C LEU A 176 -2.22 -18.69 17.63
N ILE A 177 -3.43 -19.28 17.71
CA ILE A 177 -4.70 -18.56 17.62
C ILE A 177 -5.42 -18.71 18.96
N THR A 178 -5.68 -17.60 19.66
CA THR A 178 -6.37 -17.62 20.96
C THR A 178 -7.24 -16.39 21.13
N ASP A 179 -8.35 -16.53 21.83
CA ASP A 179 -9.20 -15.42 22.27
C ASP A 179 -8.79 -14.87 23.64
N LYS A 180 -7.74 -15.42 24.25
CA LYS A 180 -7.24 -15.02 25.57
C LYS A 180 -6.35 -13.79 25.51
N LYS A 181 -6.29 -13.08 26.64
CA LYS A 181 -5.23 -12.10 26.92
C LYS A 181 -4.00 -12.83 27.47
N ILE A 182 -2.84 -12.49 26.94
CA ILE A 182 -1.56 -13.05 27.38
C ILE A 182 -0.90 -12.03 28.31
N GLY A 183 -0.99 -12.28 29.61
CA GLY A 183 -0.37 -11.44 30.64
C GLY A 183 1.12 -11.72 30.80
N MET A 184 1.44 -13.00 31.01
CA MET A 184 2.80 -13.46 31.32
C MET A 184 3.35 -14.37 30.22
N VAL A 185 4.67 -14.30 30.00
CA VAL A 185 5.35 -15.17 29.03
C VAL A 185 5.33 -16.65 29.43
N GLN A 186 5.16 -16.94 30.73
CA GLN A 186 5.14 -18.30 31.28
C GLN A 186 4.06 -19.17 30.62
N ASP A 187 2.91 -18.58 30.30
CA ASP A 187 1.81 -19.26 29.61
C ASP A 187 2.19 -19.67 28.19
N LEU A 188 3.17 -19.00 27.58
CA LEU A 188 3.67 -19.26 26.23
C LEU A 188 4.89 -20.17 26.20
N VAL A 189 5.60 -20.37 27.32
CA VAL A 189 6.85 -21.15 27.35
C VAL A 189 6.71 -22.51 26.68
N PRO A 190 5.66 -23.31 26.95
CA PRO A 190 5.50 -24.62 26.30
C PRO A 190 5.37 -24.55 24.78
N VAL A 191 4.71 -23.50 24.26
CA VAL A 191 4.56 -23.28 22.81
C VAL A 191 5.88 -22.78 22.20
N LEU A 192 6.53 -21.81 22.86
CA LEU A 192 7.79 -21.23 22.42
C LEU A 192 8.90 -22.29 22.33
N GLU A 193 9.00 -23.19 23.30
CA GLU A 193 9.98 -24.29 23.29
C GLU A 193 9.74 -25.27 22.14
N GLN A 194 8.47 -25.62 21.86
CA GLN A 194 8.11 -26.52 20.76
C GLN A 194 8.46 -25.90 19.41
N VAL A 195 8.12 -24.62 19.20
CA VAL A 195 8.35 -23.92 17.93
C VAL A 195 9.84 -23.62 17.72
N ALA A 196 10.55 -23.21 18.77
CA ALA A 196 12.00 -23.01 18.71
C ALA A 196 12.74 -24.32 18.37
N ARG A 197 12.31 -25.46 18.94
CA ARG A 197 12.89 -26.78 18.63
C ARG A 197 12.61 -27.21 17.19
N ALA A 198 11.47 -26.80 16.63
CA ALA A 198 11.14 -27.02 15.22
C ALA A 198 11.91 -26.09 14.27
N GLY A 199 12.58 -25.05 14.78
CA GLY A 199 13.32 -24.09 13.98
C GLY A 199 12.42 -23.21 13.11
N ARG A 200 11.15 -23.05 13.48
CA ARG A 200 10.14 -22.32 12.69
C ARG A 200 9.81 -20.96 13.33
N PRO A 201 9.40 -19.95 12.56
CA PRO A 201 8.86 -18.72 13.13
C PRO A 201 7.49 -18.94 13.80
N LEU A 202 7.09 -18.04 14.69
CA LEU A 202 5.79 -18.05 15.36
C LEU A 202 5.03 -16.75 15.12
N LEU A 203 3.79 -16.85 14.63
CA LEU A 203 2.81 -15.77 14.73
C LEU A 203 1.89 -16.03 15.94
N ILE A 204 1.72 -15.03 16.79
CA ILE A 204 0.75 -15.06 17.90
C ILE A 204 -0.41 -14.12 17.59
N ILE A 205 -1.62 -14.67 17.52
CA ILE A 205 -2.88 -13.95 17.39
C ILE A 205 -3.65 -14.12 18.70
N ALA A 206 -3.76 -13.05 19.47
CA ALA A 206 -4.40 -13.05 20.80
C ALA A 206 -5.35 -11.86 20.96
N GLU A 207 -6.28 -11.89 21.94
CA GLU A 207 -7.09 -10.70 22.24
C GLU A 207 -6.20 -9.49 22.57
N ASP A 208 -5.24 -9.71 23.46
CA ASP A 208 -4.23 -8.72 23.81
C ASP A 208 -2.97 -9.40 24.35
N ILE A 209 -1.86 -8.67 24.31
CA ILE A 209 -0.59 -9.09 24.90
C ILE A 209 -0.12 -7.96 25.82
N GLU A 210 -0.03 -8.26 27.11
CA GLU A 210 0.35 -7.27 28.11
C GLU A 210 1.85 -6.95 28.05
N LYS A 211 2.22 -5.83 28.67
CA LYS A 211 3.58 -5.26 28.57
C LYS A 211 4.68 -6.22 29.00
N GLU A 212 4.44 -7.07 29.99
CA GLU A 212 5.43 -8.02 30.50
C GLU A 212 5.74 -9.13 29.49
N ALA A 213 4.70 -9.80 28.99
CA ALA A 213 4.84 -10.80 27.93
C ALA A 213 5.45 -10.17 26.66
N LEU A 214 4.95 -9.00 26.25
CA LEU A 214 5.42 -8.31 25.06
C LEU A 214 6.92 -7.95 25.16
N ALA A 215 7.36 -7.37 26.28
CA ALA A 215 8.76 -7.01 26.49
C ALA A 215 9.67 -8.23 26.37
N THR A 216 9.25 -9.37 26.91
CA THR A 216 10.02 -10.61 26.84
C THR A 216 10.11 -11.15 25.40
N LEU A 217 9.00 -11.14 24.66
CA LEU A 217 8.98 -11.56 23.26
C LEU A 217 9.89 -10.67 22.41
N VAL A 218 9.81 -9.34 22.59
CA VAL A 218 10.64 -8.36 21.88
C VAL A 218 12.13 -8.56 22.18
N VAL A 219 12.53 -8.70 23.45
CA VAL A 219 13.93 -8.89 23.81
C VAL A 219 14.50 -10.18 23.22
N ASN A 220 13.73 -11.27 23.23
CA ASN A 220 14.18 -12.54 22.63
C ASN A 220 14.25 -12.47 21.10
N ARG A 221 13.35 -11.73 20.46
CA ARG A 221 13.39 -11.46 19.02
C ARG A 221 14.62 -10.65 18.62
N LEU A 222 14.91 -9.57 19.35
CA LEU A 222 16.09 -8.72 19.10
C LEU A 222 17.41 -9.47 19.34
N ARG A 223 17.42 -10.43 20.27
CA ARG A 223 18.57 -11.32 20.50
C ARG A 223 18.70 -12.46 19.47
N GLY A 224 17.74 -12.60 18.55
CA GLY A 224 17.71 -13.68 17.57
C GLY A 224 17.42 -15.07 18.15
N VAL A 225 16.96 -15.14 19.41
CA VAL A 225 16.64 -16.41 20.09
C VAL A 225 15.29 -16.96 19.61
N LEU A 226 14.33 -16.07 19.36
CA LEU A 226 12.99 -16.42 18.88
C LEU A 226 12.66 -15.61 17.64
N ASN A 227 12.21 -16.27 16.57
CA ASN A 227 11.61 -15.57 15.45
C ASN A 227 10.09 -15.51 15.67
N VAL A 228 9.61 -14.44 16.30
CA VAL A 228 8.20 -14.27 16.70
C VAL A 228 7.67 -12.92 16.26
N CYS A 229 6.41 -12.89 15.83
CA CYS A 229 5.62 -11.68 15.65
C CYS A 229 4.28 -11.85 16.38
N ALA A 230 3.75 -10.76 16.93
CA ALA A 230 2.52 -10.80 17.67
C ALA A 230 1.56 -9.69 17.25
N ILE A 231 0.30 -10.06 17.04
CA ILE A 231 -0.78 -9.20 16.56
C ILE A 231 -2.01 -9.36 17.45
N LYS A 232 -2.88 -8.34 17.44
CA LYS A 232 -4.19 -8.44 18.09
C LYS A 232 -5.18 -9.18 17.20
N ALA A 233 -6.09 -9.93 17.82
CA ALA A 233 -7.18 -10.60 17.14
C ALA A 233 -8.11 -9.57 16.46
N PRO A 234 -8.61 -9.88 15.24
CA PRO A 234 -9.58 -9.02 14.58
C PRO A 234 -10.95 -9.10 15.24
N GLY A 235 -11.74 -8.02 15.16
CA GLY A 235 -13.08 -7.96 15.73
C GLY A 235 -13.14 -7.89 17.26
N PHE A 236 -14.37 -7.95 17.78
CA PHE A 236 -14.69 -7.89 19.21
C PHE A 236 -15.86 -8.82 19.53
N GLY A 237 -15.98 -9.25 20.79
CA GLY A 237 -17.05 -10.14 21.25
C GLY A 237 -17.17 -11.42 20.42
N ASP A 238 -18.40 -11.81 20.09
CA ASP A 238 -18.68 -13.02 19.31
C ASP A 238 -18.12 -12.97 17.89
N ARG A 239 -18.00 -11.76 17.31
CA ARG A 239 -17.37 -11.59 15.99
C ARG A 239 -15.89 -11.98 16.02
N ARG A 240 -15.18 -11.68 17.12
CA ARG A 240 -13.78 -12.11 17.28
C ARG A 240 -13.68 -13.62 17.26
N LYS A 241 -14.53 -14.32 18.03
CA LYS A 241 -14.55 -15.79 18.06
C LYS A 241 -14.78 -16.37 16.67
N ALA A 242 -15.77 -15.84 15.94
CA ALA A 242 -16.07 -16.28 14.59
C ALA A 242 -14.91 -16.03 13.60
N MET A 243 -14.22 -14.89 13.69
CA MET A 243 -13.06 -14.58 12.84
C MET A 243 -11.82 -15.40 13.20
N LEU A 244 -11.58 -15.67 14.49
CA LEU A 244 -10.50 -16.58 14.92
C LEU A 244 -10.74 -18.00 14.43
N GLU A 245 -12.00 -18.45 14.42
CA GLU A 245 -12.37 -19.75 13.82
C GLU A 245 -12.11 -19.76 12.31
N ASP A 246 -12.43 -18.67 11.59
CA ASP A 246 -12.13 -18.57 10.15
C ASP A 246 -10.61 -18.69 9.89
N LEU A 247 -9.79 -18.04 10.73
CA LEU A 247 -8.33 -18.13 10.67
C LEU A 247 -7.83 -19.54 11.00
N ALA A 248 -8.43 -20.21 11.98
CA ALA A 248 -8.09 -21.58 12.34
C ALA A 248 -8.40 -22.53 11.18
N VAL A 249 -9.57 -22.41 10.54
CA VAL A 249 -9.93 -23.18 9.35
C VAL A 249 -8.99 -22.93 8.18
N LEU A 250 -8.65 -21.67 7.90
CA LEU A 250 -7.73 -21.30 6.82
C LEU A 250 -6.34 -21.93 7.02
N THR A 251 -5.85 -21.91 8.25
CA THR A 251 -4.49 -22.33 8.60
C THR A 251 -4.39 -23.79 9.06
N GLY A 252 -5.51 -24.49 9.17
CA GLY A 252 -5.58 -25.87 9.67
C GLY A 252 -5.24 -25.98 11.16
N GLY A 253 -5.35 -24.88 11.92
CA GLY A 253 -5.10 -24.82 13.35
C GLY A 253 -6.37 -24.98 14.18
N GLN A 254 -6.22 -24.85 15.50
CA GLN A 254 -7.33 -24.85 16.45
C GLN A 254 -7.30 -23.57 17.30
N VAL A 255 -8.46 -22.94 17.51
CA VAL A 255 -8.57 -21.80 18.43
C VAL A 255 -8.42 -22.28 19.87
N ILE A 256 -7.40 -21.80 20.56
CA ILE A 256 -7.14 -22.11 21.96
C ILE A 256 -8.01 -21.19 22.83
N THR A 257 -9.21 -21.66 23.18
CA THR A 257 -10.19 -20.94 24.00
C THR A 257 -10.54 -21.68 25.28
N GLU A 258 -10.89 -20.92 26.31
CA GLU A 258 -11.34 -21.43 27.60
C GLU A 258 -12.72 -22.11 27.50
N ASP A 259 -13.58 -21.65 26.57
CA ASP A 259 -14.90 -22.22 26.32
C ASP A 259 -14.83 -23.69 25.87
N ALA A 260 -13.74 -24.05 25.19
CA ALA A 260 -13.45 -25.42 24.75
C ALA A 260 -12.63 -26.22 25.77
N GLY A 261 -12.33 -25.65 26.95
CA GLY A 261 -11.50 -26.26 27.99
C GLY A 261 -10.01 -26.32 27.66
N LEU A 262 -9.55 -25.57 26.64
CA LEU A 262 -8.15 -25.56 26.21
C LEU A 262 -7.34 -24.51 26.98
N ARG A 263 -6.09 -24.84 27.24
CA ARG A 263 -5.14 -23.98 27.97
C ARG A 263 -3.84 -23.85 27.19
N LEU A 264 -3.20 -22.68 27.28
CA LEU A 264 -1.97 -22.37 26.56
C LEU A 264 -0.79 -23.28 26.98
N ASP A 265 -0.79 -23.73 28.24
CA ASP A 265 0.23 -24.60 28.81
C ASP A 265 0.20 -26.05 28.28
N THR A 266 -0.91 -26.49 27.67
CA THR A 266 -1.09 -27.86 27.15
C THR A 266 -1.16 -27.93 25.63
N VAL A 267 -0.92 -26.81 24.93
CA VAL A 267 -0.96 -26.73 23.47
C VAL A 267 0.13 -27.61 22.86
N LYS A 268 -0.26 -28.42 21.87
CA LYS A 268 0.65 -29.23 21.06
C LYS A 268 0.92 -28.54 19.73
N LEU A 269 2.05 -28.85 19.11
CA LEU A 269 2.44 -28.32 17.80
C LEU A 269 1.37 -28.59 16.71
N ASP A 270 0.63 -29.69 16.80
CA ASP A 270 -0.45 -30.05 15.86
C ASP A 270 -1.71 -29.18 16.00
N SER A 271 -1.87 -28.48 17.13
CA SER A 271 -2.97 -27.53 17.34
C SER A 271 -2.67 -26.15 16.75
N LEU A 272 -1.40 -25.89 16.40
CA LEU A 272 -0.99 -24.62 15.80
C LEU A 272 -1.32 -24.64 14.31
N GLY A 273 -1.83 -23.51 13.80
CA GLY A 273 -2.03 -23.30 12.38
C GLY A 273 -0.69 -23.24 11.64
N ARG A 274 -0.74 -23.42 10.33
CA ARG A 274 0.40 -23.30 9.41
C ARG A 274 0.03 -22.40 8.25
N ALA A 275 1.03 -21.71 7.71
CA ALA A 275 0.94 -20.93 6.50
C ALA A 275 2.25 -21.08 5.72
N ARG A 276 2.20 -20.84 4.41
CA ARG A 276 3.41 -20.74 3.59
C ARG A 276 4.18 -19.48 3.95
N ARG A 277 3.47 -18.35 3.98
CA ARG A 277 4.06 -17.04 4.29
C ARG A 277 3.05 -16.16 5.01
N ILE A 278 3.54 -15.38 5.97
CA ILE A 278 2.77 -14.32 6.63
C ILE A 278 3.53 -13.02 6.55
N THR A 279 2.86 -11.97 6.09
CA THR A 279 3.40 -10.61 6.06
C THR A 279 2.58 -9.72 6.98
N VAL A 280 3.22 -9.09 7.96
CA VAL A 280 2.60 -8.21 8.94
C VAL A 280 3.19 -6.80 8.82
N THR A 281 2.35 -5.83 8.50
CA THR A 281 2.70 -4.40 8.50
C THR A 281 2.23 -3.75 9.79
N LYS A 282 2.38 -2.43 9.90
CA LYS A 282 1.85 -1.65 11.03
C LYS A 282 0.33 -1.77 11.17
N ASP A 283 -0.38 -1.85 10.04
CA ASP A 283 -1.84 -1.70 10.01
C ASP A 283 -2.56 -2.99 9.56
N SER A 284 -1.86 -3.94 8.92
CA SER A 284 -2.49 -5.14 8.36
C SER A 284 -1.65 -6.41 8.51
N THR A 285 -2.31 -7.56 8.44
CA THR A 285 -1.70 -8.88 8.35
C THR A 285 -2.25 -9.59 7.13
N THR A 286 -1.37 -10.17 6.31
CA THR A 286 -1.70 -11.02 5.16
C THR A 286 -1.15 -12.41 5.38
N ILE A 287 -2.02 -13.42 5.27
CA ILE A 287 -1.68 -14.83 5.44
C ILE A 287 -1.87 -15.53 4.10
N VAL A 288 -0.81 -16.18 3.62
CA VAL A 288 -0.82 -17.06 2.46
C VAL A 288 -0.77 -18.50 2.97
N ALA A 289 -1.87 -19.23 2.82
CA ALA A 289 -2.03 -20.58 3.34
C ALA A 289 -2.18 -21.61 2.22
N GLU A 290 -1.87 -22.87 2.52
CA GLU A 290 -1.98 -23.97 1.56
C GLU A 290 -2.61 -25.20 2.23
N GLY A 291 -3.28 -26.04 1.44
CA GLY A 291 -3.70 -27.38 1.86
C GLY A 291 -5.05 -27.51 2.56
N ASN A 292 -5.77 -26.42 2.82
CA ASN A 292 -7.06 -26.43 3.54
C ASN A 292 -8.28 -26.05 2.68
N GLU A 293 -8.17 -26.12 1.35
CA GLU A 293 -9.18 -25.66 0.38
C GLU A 293 -10.59 -26.22 0.66
N VAL A 294 -10.70 -27.50 1.02
CA VAL A 294 -11.99 -28.15 1.28
C VAL A 294 -12.65 -27.56 2.53
N ALA A 295 -11.87 -27.35 3.59
CA ALA A 295 -12.36 -26.78 4.84
C ALA A 295 -12.76 -25.31 4.65
N VAL A 296 -11.95 -24.53 3.91
CA VAL A 296 -12.24 -23.14 3.53
C VAL A 296 -13.52 -23.04 2.71
N LYS A 297 -13.69 -23.88 1.68
CA LYS A 297 -14.92 -23.93 0.87
C LYS A 297 -16.16 -24.24 1.72
N SER A 298 -16.06 -25.24 2.59
CA SER A 298 -17.15 -25.58 3.52
C SER A 298 -17.48 -24.42 4.45
N ARG A 299 -16.48 -23.70 4.96
CA ARG A 299 -16.67 -22.53 5.81
C ARG A 299 -17.33 -21.37 5.05
N CYS A 300 -16.93 -21.11 3.81
CA CYS A 300 -17.57 -20.14 2.93
C CYS A 300 -19.05 -20.47 2.69
N GLU A 301 -19.39 -21.74 2.47
CA GLU A 301 -20.79 -22.18 2.34
C GLU A 301 -21.61 -21.97 3.62
N GLN A 302 -21.02 -22.23 4.79
CA GLN A 302 -21.67 -21.94 6.08
C GLN A 302 -21.98 -20.44 6.21
N ILE A 303 -21.03 -19.57 5.88
CA ILE A 303 -21.22 -18.11 5.95
C ILE A 303 -22.29 -17.66 4.94
N ARG A 304 -22.33 -18.23 3.73
CA ARG A 304 -23.40 -17.93 2.75
C ARG A 304 -24.79 -18.26 3.29
N ARG A 305 -24.96 -19.42 3.93
CA ARG A 305 -26.25 -19.78 4.57
C ARG A 305 -26.62 -18.82 5.70
N GLN A 306 -25.65 -18.41 6.52
CA GLN A 306 -25.88 -17.41 7.58
C GLN A 306 -26.32 -16.05 7.01
N ILE A 307 -25.83 -15.66 5.83
CA ILE A 307 -26.26 -14.43 5.15
C ILE A 307 -27.72 -14.55 4.71
N GLU A 308 -28.12 -15.69 4.16
CA GLU A 308 -29.50 -15.94 3.70
C GLU A 308 -30.50 -16.00 4.85
N GLU A 309 -30.12 -16.61 5.98
CA GLU A 309 -30.97 -16.77 7.17
C GLU A 309 -31.06 -15.50 8.03
N SER A 310 -30.14 -14.56 7.87
CA SER A 310 -30.17 -13.31 8.64
C SER A 310 -31.24 -12.36 8.12
N ASP A 311 -31.98 -11.70 9.02
CA ASP A 311 -32.92 -10.63 8.68
C ASP A 311 -32.30 -9.22 8.86
N SER A 312 -31.11 -9.15 9.46
CA SER A 312 -30.41 -7.91 9.80
C SER A 312 -29.50 -7.48 8.66
N SER A 313 -29.72 -6.29 8.10
CA SER A 313 -28.86 -5.72 7.06
C SER A 313 -27.41 -5.54 7.54
N PHE A 314 -27.24 -5.16 8.80
CA PHE A 314 -25.93 -5.03 9.43
C PHE A 314 -25.19 -6.38 9.47
N ASP A 315 -25.86 -7.45 9.90
CA ASP A 315 -25.22 -8.76 9.99
C ASP A 315 -24.89 -9.33 8.60
N LYS A 316 -25.75 -9.07 7.60
CA LYS A 316 -25.47 -9.44 6.20
C LYS A 316 -24.20 -8.77 5.68
N GLU A 317 -24.07 -7.45 5.85
CA GLU A 317 -22.88 -6.70 5.46
C GLU A 317 -21.62 -7.29 6.14
N LYS A 318 -21.72 -7.57 7.44
CA LYS A 318 -20.60 -8.09 8.24
C LYS A 318 -20.23 -9.54 7.93
N LEU A 319 -21.18 -10.36 7.50
CA LEU A 319 -20.92 -11.70 7.00
C LEU A 319 -20.38 -11.67 5.57
N GLN A 320 -20.83 -10.74 4.73
CA GLN A 320 -20.29 -10.52 3.38
C GLN A 320 -18.82 -10.09 3.44
N GLU A 321 -18.44 -9.18 4.33
CA GLU A 321 -17.04 -8.80 4.57
C GLU A 321 -16.17 -10.02 4.93
N ARG A 322 -16.66 -10.87 5.84
CA ARG A 322 -15.95 -12.10 6.24
C ARG A 322 -15.84 -13.10 5.10
N LEU A 323 -16.93 -13.29 4.36
CA LEU A 323 -16.95 -14.18 3.21
C LEU A 323 -15.96 -13.71 2.15
N ALA A 324 -15.96 -12.42 1.80
CA ALA A 324 -15.05 -11.85 0.81
C ALA A 324 -13.59 -12.08 1.20
N LYS A 325 -13.23 -11.83 2.46
CA LYS A 325 -11.87 -12.04 2.99
C LYS A 325 -11.44 -13.51 2.99
N LEU A 326 -12.38 -14.45 3.09
CA LEU A 326 -12.08 -15.88 3.11
C LEU A 326 -12.15 -16.52 1.72
N SER A 327 -13.01 -16.02 0.83
CA SER A 327 -13.24 -16.58 -0.51
C SER A 327 -12.43 -15.91 -1.62
N GLY A 328 -11.95 -14.68 -1.41
CA GLY A 328 -11.18 -13.93 -2.41
C GLY A 328 -9.79 -14.52 -2.70
N GLY A 329 -9.28 -15.36 -1.79
CA GLY A 329 -7.94 -15.94 -1.88
C GLY A 329 -6.85 -14.87 -1.89
N VAL A 330 -5.64 -15.29 -2.22
CA VAL A 330 -4.47 -14.43 -2.41
C VAL A 330 -3.80 -14.79 -3.72
N ALA A 331 -3.63 -13.79 -4.58
CA ALA A 331 -2.81 -13.91 -5.77
C ALA A 331 -1.35 -13.69 -5.37
N VAL A 332 -0.51 -14.69 -5.54
CA VAL A 332 0.92 -14.63 -5.26
C VAL A 332 1.66 -14.46 -6.58
N ILE A 333 2.33 -13.33 -6.75
CA ILE A 333 3.23 -13.10 -7.88
C ILE A 333 4.66 -13.41 -7.43
N LYS A 334 5.24 -14.47 -8.00
CA LYS A 334 6.63 -14.86 -7.76
C LYS A 334 7.53 -14.14 -8.74
N VAL A 335 8.32 -13.19 -8.25
CA VAL A 335 9.19 -12.35 -9.09
C VAL A 335 10.42 -13.13 -9.51
N GLY A 336 10.54 -13.41 -10.80
CA GLY A 336 11.71 -14.07 -11.38
C GLY A 336 12.72 -13.07 -11.94
N ALA A 337 14.01 -13.35 -11.73
CA ALA A 337 15.11 -12.54 -12.26
C ALA A 337 16.43 -13.33 -12.34
N ALA A 338 17.38 -12.84 -13.14
CA ALA A 338 18.68 -13.49 -13.32
C ALA A 338 19.67 -13.22 -12.18
N THR A 339 19.47 -12.12 -11.44
CA THR A 339 20.32 -11.72 -10.33
C THR A 339 19.46 -11.21 -9.16
N GLU A 340 19.98 -11.27 -7.94
CA GLU A 340 19.29 -10.75 -6.75
C GLU A 340 19.00 -9.25 -6.86
N THR A 341 19.90 -8.47 -7.47
CA THR A 341 19.70 -7.03 -7.65
C THR A 341 18.55 -6.73 -8.59
N GLU A 342 18.47 -7.45 -9.72
CA GLU A 342 17.35 -7.34 -10.65
C GLU A 342 16.03 -7.81 -10.02
N MET A 343 16.08 -8.88 -9.21
CA MET A 343 14.91 -9.38 -8.49
C MET A 343 14.32 -8.31 -7.56
N LYS A 344 15.19 -7.64 -6.80
CA LYS A 344 14.77 -6.56 -5.89
C LYS A 344 14.17 -5.37 -6.65
N ASP A 345 14.84 -4.90 -7.71
CA ASP A 345 14.32 -3.81 -8.56
C ASP A 345 12.94 -4.15 -9.16
N ARG A 346 12.81 -5.34 -9.75
CA ARG A 346 11.52 -5.80 -10.32
C ARG A 346 10.44 -5.90 -9.25
N LYS A 347 10.78 -6.40 -8.07
CA LYS A 347 9.85 -6.53 -6.95
C LYS A 347 9.34 -5.17 -6.48
N PHE A 348 10.21 -4.15 -6.37
CA PHE A 348 9.79 -2.78 -6.03
C PHE A 348 8.83 -2.21 -7.09
N ARG A 349 9.17 -2.33 -8.38
CA ARG A 349 8.28 -1.87 -9.47
C ARG A 349 6.93 -2.57 -9.50
N LEU A 350 6.91 -3.88 -9.24
CA LEU A 350 5.68 -4.66 -9.12
C LEU A 350 4.81 -4.21 -7.95
N GLU A 351 5.44 -3.83 -6.83
CA GLU A 351 4.73 -3.37 -5.64
C GLU A 351 4.07 -2.01 -5.88
N ASP A 352 4.80 -1.06 -6.44
CA ASP A 352 4.27 0.25 -6.83
C ASP A 352 3.10 0.08 -7.81
N ALA A 353 3.25 -0.80 -8.80
CA ALA A 353 2.19 -1.11 -9.76
C ALA A 353 0.94 -1.75 -9.12
N ILE A 354 1.11 -2.65 -8.15
CA ILE A 354 -0.03 -3.24 -7.41
C ILE A 354 -0.75 -2.19 -6.56
N ASN A 355 -0.02 -1.27 -5.94
CA ASN A 355 -0.64 -0.25 -5.11
C ASN A 355 -1.33 0.83 -5.96
N ALA A 356 -0.70 1.27 -7.05
CA ALA A 356 -1.29 2.21 -7.99
C ALA A 356 -2.56 1.66 -8.65
N THR A 357 -2.57 0.38 -9.06
CA THR A 357 -3.77 -0.26 -9.60
C THR A 357 -4.92 -0.36 -8.60
N LYS A 358 -4.61 -0.57 -7.30
CA LYS A 358 -5.64 -0.51 -6.25
C LYS A 358 -6.19 0.90 -6.07
N ALA A 359 -5.32 1.90 -6.00
CA ALA A 359 -5.75 3.31 -5.90
C ALA A 359 -6.64 3.71 -7.09
N ALA A 360 -6.27 3.31 -8.30
CA ALA A 360 -7.04 3.54 -9.52
C ALA A 360 -8.42 2.86 -9.50
N VAL A 361 -8.54 1.66 -8.91
CA VAL A 361 -9.85 0.99 -8.76
C VAL A 361 -10.72 1.68 -7.70
N GLU A 362 -10.13 2.29 -6.67
CA GLU A 362 -10.84 2.99 -5.61
C GLU A 362 -11.30 4.40 -6.01
N GLU A 363 -10.42 5.20 -6.60
CA GLU A 363 -10.64 6.63 -6.86
C GLU A 363 -10.87 6.96 -8.36
N GLY A 364 -10.59 6.01 -9.25
CA GLY A 364 -10.61 6.21 -10.69
C GLY A 364 -9.27 6.72 -11.25
N ILE A 365 -9.24 6.99 -12.55
CA ILE A 365 -8.04 7.39 -13.30
C ILE A 365 -8.22 8.73 -14.00
N VAL A 366 -7.13 9.45 -14.20
CA VAL A 366 -7.07 10.72 -14.93
C VAL A 366 -5.98 10.71 -16.01
N PRO A 367 -5.99 11.65 -16.98
CA PRO A 367 -4.90 11.80 -17.95
C PRO A 367 -3.54 11.98 -17.27
N GLY A 368 -2.63 11.03 -17.51
CA GLY A 368 -1.35 10.98 -16.81
C GLY A 368 -0.27 11.91 -17.36
N GLY A 369 0.98 11.71 -16.95
CA GLY A 369 2.12 12.47 -17.44
C GLY A 369 2.11 13.95 -17.03
N GLY A 370 1.39 14.28 -15.96
CA GLY A 370 1.17 15.67 -15.51
C GLY A 370 0.18 16.46 -16.37
N THR A 371 -0.53 15.80 -17.29
CA THR A 371 -1.50 16.42 -18.21
C THR A 371 -2.68 17.02 -17.45
N THR A 372 -3.25 16.26 -16.50
CA THR A 372 -4.34 16.73 -15.64
C THR A 372 -3.98 18.02 -14.91
N TYR A 373 -2.79 18.10 -14.32
CA TYR A 373 -2.32 19.31 -13.65
C TYR A 373 -2.15 20.49 -14.61
N ALA A 374 -1.62 20.25 -15.81
CA ALA A 374 -1.47 21.30 -16.81
C ALA A 374 -2.82 21.89 -17.22
N HIS A 375 -3.84 21.06 -17.44
CA HIS A 375 -5.19 21.50 -17.82
C HIS A 375 -5.94 22.22 -16.70
N LEU A 376 -5.74 21.81 -15.44
CA LEU A 376 -6.38 22.47 -14.29
C LEU A 376 -5.72 23.80 -13.91
N ALA A 377 -4.49 24.07 -14.35
CA ALA A 377 -3.78 25.29 -13.97
C ALA A 377 -4.47 26.59 -14.42
N PRO A 378 -4.95 26.74 -15.68
CA PRO A 378 -5.75 27.90 -16.11
C PRO A 378 -7.10 28.02 -15.41
N GLU A 379 -7.75 26.90 -15.11
CA GLU A 379 -9.03 26.88 -14.40
C GLU A 379 -8.86 27.38 -12.96
N LEU A 380 -7.84 26.90 -12.26
CA LEU A 380 -7.47 27.37 -10.93
C LEU A 380 -7.11 28.86 -10.94
N GLU A 381 -6.37 29.34 -11.94
CA GLU A 381 -6.04 30.76 -12.08
C GLU A 381 -7.29 31.63 -12.22
N THR A 382 -8.24 31.20 -13.05
CA THR A 382 -9.51 31.90 -13.27
C THR A 382 -10.35 31.92 -12.01
N TRP A 383 -10.50 30.77 -11.35
CA TRP A 383 -11.21 30.66 -10.08
C TRP A 383 -10.57 31.53 -8.99
N ALA A 384 -9.25 31.50 -8.87
CA ALA A 384 -8.52 32.25 -7.85
C ALA A 384 -8.73 33.76 -8.02
N LYS A 385 -8.62 34.28 -9.24
CA LYS A 385 -8.84 35.71 -9.54
C LYS A 385 -10.27 36.17 -9.24
N ALA A 386 -11.24 35.27 -9.35
CA ALA A 386 -12.64 35.58 -9.06
C ALA A 386 -12.97 35.52 -7.56
N ASN A 387 -12.31 34.66 -6.79
CA ASN A 387 -12.70 34.32 -5.42
C ASN A 387 -11.72 34.78 -4.32
N LEU A 388 -10.47 35.07 -4.69
CA LEU A 388 -9.40 35.41 -3.74
C LEU A 388 -8.83 36.79 -4.05
N THR A 389 -8.32 37.43 -3.01
CA THR A 389 -7.73 38.77 -3.10
C THR A 389 -6.44 38.85 -2.29
N GLY A 390 -5.56 39.78 -2.65
CA GLY A 390 -4.31 40.03 -1.92
C GLY A 390 -3.41 38.79 -1.88
N GLU A 391 -2.84 38.51 -0.72
CA GLU A 391 -1.86 37.43 -0.55
C GLU A 391 -2.47 36.03 -0.65
N GLU A 392 -3.77 35.87 -0.39
CA GLU A 392 -4.45 34.58 -0.63
C GLU A 392 -4.51 34.29 -2.14
N LEU A 393 -4.76 35.30 -2.97
CA LEU A 393 -4.68 35.16 -4.44
C LEU A 393 -3.26 34.78 -4.87
N THR A 394 -2.24 35.47 -4.34
CA THR A 394 -0.84 35.13 -4.62
C THR A 394 -0.52 33.69 -4.24
N GLY A 395 -1.01 33.21 -3.10
CA GLY A 395 -0.90 31.82 -2.67
C GLY A 395 -1.47 30.83 -3.68
N ALA A 396 -2.69 31.08 -4.17
CA ALA A 396 -3.30 30.23 -5.19
C ALA A 396 -2.57 30.26 -6.55
N LEU A 397 -2.05 31.43 -6.95
CA LEU A 397 -1.27 31.57 -8.19
C LEU A 397 0.10 30.88 -8.11
N ILE A 398 0.69 30.73 -6.91
CA ILE A 398 1.88 29.89 -6.71
C ILE A 398 1.55 28.44 -7.07
N VAL A 399 0.42 27.91 -6.59
CA VAL A 399 -0.03 26.55 -6.90
C VAL A 399 -0.29 26.39 -8.39
N SER A 400 -1.04 27.30 -9.01
CA SER A 400 -1.32 27.28 -10.45
C SER A 400 -0.04 27.20 -11.30
N LYS A 401 1.01 27.94 -10.93
CA LYS A 401 2.33 27.85 -11.60
C LYS A 401 3.04 26.52 -11.33
N ALA A 402 2.95 26.01 -10.10
CA ALA A 402 3.60 24.77 -9.69
C ALA A 402 3.02 23.53 -10.38
N LEU A 403 1.74 23.54 -10.75
CA LEU A 403 1.07 22.45 -11.48
C LEU A 403 1.74 22.09 -12.81
N LEU A 404 2.49 23.02 -13.42
CA LEU A 404 3.23 22.75 -14.66
C LEU A 404 4.57 22.05 -14.42
N ALA A 405 5.04 21.94 -13.18
CA ALA A 405 6.35 21.39 -12.87
C ALA A 405 6.49 19.90 -13.24
N PRO A 406 5.50 19.01 -13.02
CA PRO A 406 5.60 17.61 -13.41
C PRO A 406 5.79 17.41 -14.92
N VAL A 407 4.90 17.98 -15.75
CA VAL A 407 5.00 17.85 -17.22
C VAL A 407 6.29 18.47 -17.76
N LYS A 408 6.75 19.60 -17.19
CA LYS A 408 8.05 20.21 -17.54
C LYS A 408 9.20 19.26 -17.25
N ARG A 409 9.23 18.67 -16.06
CA ARG A 409 10.30 17.76 -15.64
C ARG A 409 10.34 16.50 -16.51
N ILE A 410 9.18 15.92 -16.81
CA ILE A 410 9.08 14.75 -17.69
C ILE A 410 9.62 15.09 -19.09
N ALA A 411 9.18 16.21 -19.68
CA ALA A 411 9.63 16.64 -21.00
C ALA A 411 11.14 16.96 -21.05
N GLU A 412 11.67 17.65 -20.02
CA GLU A 412 13.11 17.94 -19.90
C GLU A 412 13.95 16.67 -19.79
N ASN A 413 13.50 15.69 -19.00
CA ASN A 413 14.17 14.40 -18.89
C ASN A 413 14.15 13.62 -20.22
N ALA A 414 13.11 13.83 -21.04
CA ALA A 414 13.01 13.28 -22.39
C ALA A 414 13.78 14.09 -23.47
N GLY A 415 14.50 15.15 -23.08
CA GLY A 415 15.32 15.96 -23.99
C GLY A 415 14.57 17.07 -24.73
N HIS A 416 13.34 17.37 -24.33
CA HIS A 416 12.51 18.43 -24.93
C HIS A 416 12.50 19.70 -24.08
N ASN A 417 12.05 20.81 -24.68
CA ASN A 417 11.85 22.05 -23.93
C ASN A 417 10.56 21.98 -23.10
N GLY A 418 10.70 21.71 -21.80
CA GLY A 418 9.55 21.52 -20.90
C GLY A 418 8.59 22.70 -20.87
N ALA A 419 9.07 23.95 -20.98
CA ALA A 419 8.21 25.12 -20.98
C ALA A 419 7.31 25.18 -22.23
N VAL A 420 7.87 24.86 -23.40
CA VAL A 420 7.10 24.80 -24.66
C VAL A 420 6.07 23.68 -24.61
N ILE A 421 6.45 22.50 -24.12
CA ILE A 421 5.54 21.35 -24.00
C ILE A 421 4.40 21.68 -23.03
N ALA A 422 4.70 22.19 -21.83
CA ALA A 422 3.70 22.51 -20.82
C ALA A 422 2.69 23.57 -21.30
N GLU A 423 3.16 24.62 -21.98
CA GLU A 423 2.26 25.62 -22.57
C GLU A 423 1.41 25.03 -23.69
N ARG A 424 1.98 24.15 -24.52
CA ARG A 424 1.21 23.49 -25.57
C ARG A 424 0.12 22.58 -25.01
N VAL A 425 0.41 21.78 -23.98
CA VAL A 425 -0.58 20.90 -23.36
C VAL A 425 -1.80 21.69 -22.87
N LYS A 426 -1.60 22.85 -22.23
CA LYS A 426 -2.70 23.71 -21.72
C LYS A 426 -3.69 24.17 -22.78
N GLU A 427 -3.30 24.21 -24.06
CA GLU A 427 -4.15 24.68 -25.16
C GLU A 427 -4.96 23.56 -25.82
N LEU A 428 -4.68 22.31 -25.46
CA LEU A 428 -5.31 21.14 -26.07
C LEU A 428 -6.55 20.71 -25.29
N GLU A 429 -7.26 19.71 -25.83
CA GLU A 429 -8.39 19.10 -25.12
C GLU A 429 -7.90 18.39 -23.84
N PHE A 430 -8.78 18.27 -22.83
CA PHE A 430 -8.42 17.78 -21.50
C PHE A 430 -7.74 16.41 -21.49
N ASN A 431 -8.14 15.48 -22.37
CA ASN A 431 -7.52 14.16 -22.45
C ASN A 431 -6.19 14.19 -23.22
N THR A 432 -5.89 15.24 -23.98
CA THR A 432 -4.70 15.30 -24.82
C THR A 432 -3.51 15.80 -24.00
N GLY A 433 -2.44 15.01 -23.98
CA GLY A 433 -1.22 15.30 -23.25
C GLY A 433 0.01 15.09 -24.11
N PHE A 434 1.19 15.10 -23.49
CA PHE A 434 2.45 14.82 -24.16
C PHE A 434 2.97 13.45 -23.77
N ASN A 435 2.98 12.51 -24.71
CA ASN A 435 3.64 11.23 -24.51
C ASN A 435 5.14 11.41 -24.68
N ALA A 436 5.88 11.34 -23.57
CA ALA A 436 7.33 11.54 -23.57
C ALA A 436 8.12 10.40 -24.24
N MET A 437 7.54 9.20 -24.36
CA MET A 437 8.19 8.06 -25.02
C MET A 437 8.15 8.20 -26.55
N THR A 438 7.00 8.62 -27.10
CA THR A 438 6.81 8.80 -28.55
C THR A 438 7.10 10.22 -29.01
N SER A 439 7.20 11.17 -28.06
CA SER A 439 7.33 12.61 -28.31
C SER A 439 6.15 13.20 -29.11
N GLN A 440 4.95 12.68 -28.91
CA GLN A 440 3.73 13.12 -29.62
C GLN A 440 2.68 13.68 -28.66
N PHE A 441 1.82 14.54 -29.18
CA PHE A 441 0.61 14.98 -28.49
C PHE A 441 -0.55 14.09 -28.90
N GLU A 442 -1.14 13.38 -27.94
CA GLU A 442 -2.17 12.38 -28.18
C GLU A 442 -3.12 12.26 -26.99
N ASP A 443 -4.26 11.59 -27.20
CA ASP A 443 -5.19 11.29 -26.12
C ASP A 443 -4.54 10.29 -25.16
N MET A 444 -4.35 10.72 -23.90
CA MET A 444 -3.61 9.98 -22.89
C MET A 444 -4.32 8.70 -22.47
N PHE A 445 -5.66 8.67 -22.48
CA PHE A 445 -6.41 7.42 -22.24
C PHE A 445 -6.22 6.44 -23.38
N ALA A 446 -6.30 6.92 -24.63
CA ALA A 446 -6.09 6.07 -25.81
C ALA A 446 -4.66 5.53 -25.88
N ALA A 447 -3.68 6.33 -25.45
CA ALA A 447 -2.27 5.94 -25.34
C ALA A 447 -1.98 5.05 -24.12
N GLY A 448 -2.94 4.90 -23.19
CA GLY A 448 -2.78 4.14 -21.95
C GLY A 448 -1.90 4.82 -20.90
N ILE A 449 -1.66 6.13 -21.02
CA ILE A 449 -0.90 6.93 -20.06
C ILE A 449 -1.88 7.57 -19.08
N VAL A 450 -2.15 6.83 -18.02
CA VAL A 450 -3.13 7.17 -17.00
C VAL A 450 -2.46 7.18 -15.63
N ASP A 451 -2.90 8.10 -14.78
CA ASP A 451 -2.47 8.23 -13.38
C ASP A 451 -3.67 8.00 -12.45
#